data_AF-A0A6B9Z9H2-F1
#
_entry.id   AF-A0A6B9Z9H2-F1
#
_cell.length_a   1.000
_cell.length_b   1.000
_cell.length_c   1.000
_cell.angle_alpha   90.00
_cell.angle_beta   90.00
_cell.angle_gamma   90.00
#
_symmetry.space_group_name_H-M   'P 1'
#
loop_
_entity.id
_entity.type
_entity.pdbx_description
1 polymer ?
#
loop_
_entity_poly.entity_id
_entity_poly.type
_entity_poly.pdbx_seq_one_letter_code
_entity_poly.pdbx_strand_id
1 'polypeptide(L)'
;MKQQFIRLFLLLIACAGMQTTSAQSLQKLERLLNKQIRQEMKEHLRTRGSSDDTLTLIRPFAIKDSTLTVTIKGVTPGSEGYWVEEQAVPLRLLRSLGKDGMLLFNTSKLVERKMIQYYDGEETETTDKVPHFWLHITGGKKDEQLFQQLLELLEEAGYTVTAYEPWM
;
A
#
# COMPACT_ATOMS: atom_id res chain seq x y z
N MET A 1 13.99 -23.98 42.61
CA MET A 1 13.37 -24.45 41.35
C MET A 1 12.03 -23.81 41.03
N LYS A 2 11.00 -23.84 41.91
CA LYS A 2 9.65 -23.28 41.61
C LYS A 2 9.64 -21.78 41.19
N GLN A 3 10.51 -20.95 41.77
CA GLN A 3 10.54 -19.50 41.50
C GLN A 3 11.13 -19.13 40.13
N GLN A 4 12.00 -19.98 39.56
CA GLN A 4 12.56 -19.74 38.21
C GLN A 4 11.59 -20.16 37.10
N PHE A 5 10.78 -21.19 37.33
CA PHE A 5 9.70 -21.58 36.40
C PHE A 5 8.62 -20.50 36.26
N ILE A 6 8.23 -19.84 37.35
CA ILE A 6 7.23 -18.76 37.32
C ILE A 6 7.75 -17.54 36.53
N ARG A 7 9.03 -17.20 36.66
CA ARG A 7 9.65 -16.09 35.90
C ARG A 7 9.72 -16.40 34.39
N LEU A 8 10.05 -17.64 34.03
CA LEU A 8 10.09 -18.07 32.63
C LEU A 8 8.68 -18.07 31.98
N PHE A 9 7.66 -18.47 32.75
CA PHE A 9 6.26 -18.51 32.28
C PHE A 9 5.68 -17.10 32.08
N LEU A 10 6.00 -16.14 32.97
CA LEU A 10 5.60 -14.74 32.79
C LEU A 10 6.29 -14.07 31.59
N LEU A 11 7.55 -14.43 31.30
CA LEU A 11 8.28 -13.92 30.14
C LEU A 11 7.69 -14.44 28.82
N LEU A 12 7.25 -15.69 28.78
CA LEU A 12 6.57 -16.29 27.63
C LEU A 12 5.21 -15.64 27.32
N ILE A 13 4.44 -15.27 28.34
CA ILE A 13 3.15 -14.58 28.17
C ILE A 13 3.35 -13.15 27.63
N ALA A 14 4.37 -12.43 28.11
CA ALA A 14 4.69 -11.09 27.61
C ALA A 14 5.16 -11.10 26.14
N CYS A 15 5.95 -12.09 25.73
CA CYS A 15 6.34 -12.25 24.32
C CYS A 15 5.16 -12.64 23.41
N ALA A 16 4.22 -13.45 23.91
CA ALA A 16 3.02 -13.83 23.15
C ALA A 16 2.04 -12.65 22.98
N GLY A 17 1.93 -11.75 23.97
CA GLY A 17 1.05 -10.59 23.91
C GLY A 17 1.48 -9.47 22.94
N MET A 18 2.78 -9.36 22.64
CA MET A 18 3.30 -8.35 21.70
C MET A 18 3.23 -8.80 20.22
N GLN A 19 3.17 -10.11 19.94
CA GLN A 19 3.09 -10.61 18.57
C GLN A 19 1.68 -10.53 17.98
N THR A 20 0.64 -10.57 18.82
CA THR A 20 -0.75 -10.53 18.37
C THR A 20 -1.18 -9.16 17.85
N THR A 21 -0.59 -8.07 18.35
CA THR A 21 -0.94 -6.70 17.96
C THR A 21 -0.44 -6.36 16.56
N SER A 22 0.82 -6.68 16.23
CA SER A 22 1.41 -6.33 14.93
C SER A 22 0.69 -7.01 13.76
N ALA A 23 0.43 -8.32 13.85
CA ALA A 23 -0.29 -9.05 12.82
C ALA A 23 -1.72 -8.53 12.62
N GLN A 24 -2.39 -8.13 13.71
CA GLN A 24 -3.73 -7.55 13.64
C GLN A 24 -3.72 -6.17 12.97
N SER A 25 -2.75 -5.30 13.30
CA SER A 25 -2.63 -3.97 12.69
C SER A 25 -2.25 -4.04 11.21
N LEU A 26 -1.43 -5.02 10.80
CA LEU A 26 -1.18 -5.30 9.38
C LEU A 26 -2.45 -5.76 8.64
N GLN A 27 -3.28 -6.60 9.28
CA GLN A 27 -4.56 -6.99 8.68
C GLN A 27 -5.53 -5.81 8.56
N LYS A 28 -5.56 -4.91 9.55
CA LYS A 28 -6.36 -3.67 9.48
C LYS A 28 -5.85 -2.75 8.38
N LEU A 29 -4.53 -2.60 8.23
CA LEU A 29 -3.89 -1.81 7.17
C LEU A 29 -4.29 -2.34 5.79
N GLU A 30 -4.16 -3.65 5.56
CA GLU A 30 -4.57 -4.30 4.32
C GLU A 30 -6.05 -4.05 4.01
N ARG A 31 -6.94 -4.21 5.01
CA ARG A 31 -8.37 -3.94 4.86
C ARG A 31 -8.67 -2.48 4.55
N LEU A 32 -7.99 -1.55 5.21
CA LEU A 32 -8.15 -0.12 5.00
C LEU A 32 -7.76 0.26 3.57
N LEU A 33 -6.55 -0.14 3.13
CA LEU A 33 -6.07 0.11 1.77
C LEU A 33 -7.03 -0.44 0.72
N ASN A 34 -7.46 -1.70 0.88
CA ASN A 34 -8.39 -2.34 -0.04
C ASN A 34 -9.79 -1.70 -0.05
N LYS A 35 -10.27 -1.22 1.10
CA LYS A 35 -11.53 -0.48 1.17
C LYS A 35 -11.42 0.83 0.38
N GLN A 36 -10.34 1.59 0.58
CA GLN A 36 -10.16 2.89 -0.04
C GLN A 36 -9.95 2.80 -1.55
N ILE A 37 -9.08 1.91 -2.03
CA ILE A 37 -8.87 1.78 -3.49
C ILE A 37 -10.14 1.31 -4.22
N ARG A 38 -10.97 0.46 -3.59
CA ARG A 38 -12.26 0.06 -4.16
C ARG A 38 -13.25 1.21 -4.17
N GLN A 39 -13.21 2.09 -3.18
CA GLN A 39 -14.03 3.30 -3.15
C GLN A 39 -13.58 4.26 -4.26
N GLU A 40 -12.28 4.50 -4.39
CA GLU A 40 -11.67 5.30 -5.46
C GLU A 40 -12.11 4.81 -6.85
N MET A 41 -11.99 3.51 -7.12
CA MET A 41 -12.39 2.91 -8.40
C MET A 41 -13.89 3.08 -8.67
N LYS A 42 -14.75 2.93 -7.65
CA LYS A 42 -16.19 3.16 -7.78
C LYS A 42 -16.50 4.63 -8.07
N GLU A 43 -15.78 5.54 -7.43
CA GLU A 43 -15.95 6.98 -7.63
C GLU A 43 -15.50 7.40 -9.03
N HIS A 44 -14.35 6.91 -9.51
CA HIS A 44 -13.88 7.10 -10.89
C HIS A 44 -14.93 6.65 -11.92
N LEU A 45 -15.50 5.45 -11.75
CA LEU A 45 -16.57 4.96 -12.64
C LEU A 45 -17.83 5.85 -12.63
N ARG A 46 -18.10 6.54 -11.51
CA ARG A 46 -19.29 7.38 -11.34
C ARG A 46 -19.11 8.80 -11.85
N THR A 47 -17.91 9.38 -11.69
CA THR A 47 -17.67 10.81 -11.93
C THR A 47 -17.01 11.12 -13.25
N ARG A 48 -16.27 10.18 -13.83
CA ARG A 48 -15.39 10.45 -14.98
C ARG A 48 -15.87 9.96 -16.34
N GLY A 49 -17.04 9.31 -16.42
CA GLY A 49 -17.59 8.82 -17.69
C GLY A 49 -16.65 7.84 -18.41
N SER A 50 -16.91 7.53 -19.68
CA SER A 50 -16.08 6.61 -20.48
C SER A 50 -14.84 7.26 -21.10
N SER A 51 -14.58 8.54 -20.80
CA SER A 51 -13.58 9.37 -21.49
C SER A 51 -12.32 9.65 -20.68
N ASP A 52 -12.21 9.15 -19.45
CA ASP A 52 -11.01 9.27 -18.62
C ASP A 52 -10.41 7.89 -18.27
N ASP A 53 -9.12 7.87 -17.90
CA ASP A 53 -8.39 6.67 -17.51
C ASP A 53 -9.18 5.80 -16.53
N THR A 54 -9.40 4.54 -16.88
CA THR A 54 -10.03 3.57 -15.97
C THR A 54 -8.97 2.77 -15.25
N LEU A 55 -9.10 2.66 -13.93
CA LEU A 55 -8.23 1.83 -13.08
C LEU A 55 -9.02 0.62 -12.57
N THR A 56 -8.42 -0.56 -12.70
CA THR A 56 -8.98 -1.83 -12.22
C THR A 56 -7.99 -2.54 -11.31
N LEU A 57 -8.46 -3.03 -10.17
CA LEU A 57 -7.66 -3.82 -9.23
C LEU A 57 -7.59 -5.26 -9.74
N ILE A 58 -6.40 -5.70 -10.19
CA ILE A 58 -6.17 -7.08 -10.64
C ILE A 58 -5.82 -7.97 -9.45
N ARG A 59 -4.89 -7.51 -8.61
CA ARG A 59 -4.57 -8.14 -7.32
C ARG A 59 -4.69 -7.08 -6.23
N PRO A 60 -5.53 -7.29 -5.21
CA PRO A 60 -5.71 -6.35 -4.12
C PRO A 60 -4.42 -6.15 -3.33
N PHE A 61 -4.39 -5.09 -2.52
CA PHE A 61 -3.33 -4.93 -1.54
C PHE A 61 -3.25 -6.20 -0.68
N ALA A 62 -2.05 -6.75 -0.54
CA ALA A 62 -1.82 -7.91 0.30
C ALA A 62 -0.48 -7.74 1.03
N ILE A 63 -0.46 -8.12 2.32
CA ILE A 63 0.75 -8.13 3.13
C ILE A 63 1.12 -9.58 3.43
N LYS A 64 2.20 -10.05 2.81
CA LYS A 64 2.76 -11.39 3.02
C LYS A 64 4.24 -11.29 3.27
N ASP A 65 4.74 -12.00 4.30
CA ASP A 65 6.16 -12.01 4.66
C ASP A 65 6.73 -10.57 4.80
N SER A 66 5.95 -9.69 5.44
CA SER A 66 6.24 -8.26 5.61
C SER A 66 6.49 -7.48 4.31
N THR A 67 5.92 -7.93 3.20
CA THR A 67 5.95 -7.24 1.91
C THR A 67 4.53 -6.88 1.50
N LEU A 68 4.31 -5.59 1.25
CA LEU A 68 3.09 -5.05 0.70
C LEU A 68 3.15 -5.17 -0.82
N THR A 69 2.11 -5.73 -1.41
CA THR A 69 2.02 -5.94 -2.87
C THR A 69 0.69 -5.43 -3.40
N VAL A 70 0.66 -5.02 -4.67
CA VAL A 70 -0.57 -4.69 -5.39
C VAL A 70 -0.36 -4.88 -6.90
N THR A 71 -1.44 -5.20 -7.61
CA THR A 71 -1.44 -5.18 -9.08
C THR A 71 -2.64 -4.41 -9.59
N ILE A 72 -2.39 -3.37 -10.38
CA ILE A 72 -3.41 -2.50 -10.95
C ILE A 72 -3.29 -2.49 -12.47
N LYS A 73 -4.42 -2.46 -13.15
CA LYS A 73 -4.53 -2.27 -14.59
C LYS A 73 -5.10 -0.88 -14.87
N GLY A 74 -4.46 -0.12 -15.73
CA GLY A 74 -4.99 1.12 -16.28
C GLY A 74 -5.35 0.97 -17.76
N VAL A 75 -6.41 1.64 -18.19
CA VAL A 75 -6.79 1.75 -19.60
C VAL A 75 -7.00 3.22 -19.91
N THR A 76 -6.31 3.72 -20.93
CA THR A 76 -6.47 5.09 -21.40
C THR A 76 -7.55 5.16 -22.48
N PRO A 77 -8.58 6.01 -22.32
CA PRO A 77 -9.64 6.22 -23.28
C PRO A 77 -9.12 6.53 -24.68
N GLY A 78 -9.72 5.89 -25.67
CA GLY A 78 -9.33 6.09 -27.07
C GLY A 78 -8.01 5.41 -27.47
N SER A 79 -7.34 4.72 -26.55
CA SER A 79 -6.26 3.78 -26.88
C SER A 79 -6.81 2.35 -26.97
N GLU A 80 -6.30 1.56 -27.92
CA GLU A 80 -6.54 0.10 -27.95
C GLU A 80 -5.68 -0.64 -26.90
N GLY A 81 -4.94 0.13 -26.08
CA GLY A 81 -3.95 -0.37 -25.15
C GLY A 81 -4.38 -0.38 -23.69
N TYR A 82 -3.58 -1.04 -22.87
CA TYR A 82 -3.68 -0.98 -21.41
C TYR A 82 -2.29 -1.11 -20.81
N TRP A 83 -2.16 -0.76 -19.54
CA TRP A 83 -0.97 -1.05 -18.76
C TRP A 83 -1.33 -1.82 -17.50
N VAL A 84 -0.40 -2.66 -17.04
CA VAL A 84 -0.48 -3.38 -15.77
C VAL A 84 0.75 -3.03 -14.96
N GLU A 85 0.53 -2.50 -13.77
CA GLU A 85 1.57 -2.18 -12.81
C GLU A 85 1.53 -3.19 -11.67
N GLU A 86 2.64 -3.91 -11.48
CA GLU A 86 2.90 -4.75 -10.32
C GLU A 86 3.92 -4.06 -9.41
N GLN A 87 3.56 -3.85 -8.15
CA GLN A 87 4.43 -3.24 -7.16
C GLN A 87 4.61 -4.17 -5.96
N ALA A 88 5.82 -4.20 -5.41
CA ALA A 88 6.14 -4.90 -4.18
C ALA A 88 7.12 -4.09 -3.33
N VAL A 89 6.78 -3.86 -2.05
CA VAL A 89 7.64 -3.15 -1.11
C VAL A 89 7.72 -3.88 0.24
N PRO A 90 8.92 -4.26 0.69
CA PRO A 90 9.11 -4.67 2.08
C PRO A 90 8.75 -3.52 3.02
N LEU A 91 7.86 -3.75 3.98
CA LEU A 91 7.35 -2.72 4.90
C LEU A 91 8.47 -2.00 5.68
N ARG A 92 9.57 -2.70 5.97
CA ARG A 92 10.77 -2.13 6.61
C ARG A 92 11.47 -1.03 5.78
N LEU A 93 11.17 -0.93 4.48
CA LEU A 93 11.75 0.07 3.61
C LEU A 93 10.92 1.35 3.55
N LEU A 94 9.66 1.33 4.00
CA LEU A 94 8.80 2.51 4.07
C LEU A 94 9.41 3.53 5.03
N ARG A 95 9.43 4.80 4.62
CA ARG A 95 10.01 5.90 5.41
C ARG A 95 9.02 7.00 5.69
N SER A 96 8.26 7.37 4.68
CA SER A 96 7.20 8.34 4.86
C SER A 96 6.00 8.04 3.99
N LEU A 97 4.83 8.45 4.46
CA LEU A 97 3.63 8.55 3.66
C LEU A 97 3.58 9.97 3.11
N GLY A 98 3.34 10.13 1.82
CA GLY A 98 3.23 11.43 1.18
C GLY A 98 2.14 11.47 0.14
N LYS A 99 2.02 12.60 -0.54
CA LYS A 99 0.99 12.85 -1.54
C LYS A 99 1.53 13.66 -2.71
N ASP A 100 1.37 13.12 -3.90
CA ASP A 100 1.66 13.80 -5.18
C ASP A 100 0.63 13.35 -6.21
N GLY A 101 -0.50 14.06 -6.28
CA GLY A 101 -1.72 13.63 -6.97
C GLY A 101 -2.44 12.44 -6.30
N MET A 102 -1.69 11.43 -5.90
CA MET A 102 -2.12 10.22 -5.20
C MET A 102 -1.27 10.02 -3.93
N LEU A 103 -1.81 9.25 -2.98
CA LEU A 103 -1.04 8.79 -1.83
C LEU A 103 0.06 7.83 -2.29
N LEU A 104 1.25 7.99 -1.71
CA LEU A 104 2.40 7.15 -1.97
C LEU A 104 3.23 6.95 -0.70
N PHE A 105 3.90 5.81 -0.60
CA PHE A 105 4.96 5.63 0.39
C PHE A 105 6.31 5.92 -0.24
N ASN A 106 7.08 6.81 0.38
CA ASN A 106 8.49 6.98 0.10
C ASN A 106 9.29 5.85 0.75
N THR A 107 10.32 5.39 0.05
CA THR A 107 11.14 4.25 0.46
C THR A 107 12.59 4.67 0.68
N SER A 108 13.29 3.99 1.58
CA SER A 108 14.72 4.26 1.84
C SER A 108 15.68 3.68 0.81
N LYS A 109 15.18 2.81 -0.07
CA LYS A 109 15.92 2.19 -1.16
C LYS A 109 14.96 2.03 -2.31
N LEU A 110 15.46 2.11 -3.53
CA LEU A 110 14.64 1.86 -4.70
C LEU A 110 14.01 0.46 -4.62
N VAL A 111 12.72 0.39 -4.92
CA VAL A 111 11.93 -0.83 -4.96
C VAL A 111 11.59 -1.19 -6.40
N GLU A 112 11.42 -2.47 -6.67
CA GLU A 112 11.09 -2.95 -8.01
C GLU A 112 9.61 -2.69 -8.31
N ARG A 113 9.39 -2.12 -9.49
CA ARG A 113 8.09 -1.98 -10.11
C ARG A 113 8.17 -2.62 -11.48
N LYS A 114 7.19 -3.46 -11.79
CA LYS A 114 7.05 -4.09 -13.11
C LYS A 114 5.86 -3.46 -13.82
N MET A 115 6.09 -3.00 -15.04
CA MET A 115 5.09 -2.40 -15.89
C MET A 115 4.98 -3.21 -17.18
N ILE A 116 3.79 -3.73 -17.46
CA ILE A 116 3.45 -4.39 -18.72
C ILE A 116 2.57 -3.42 -19.49
N GLN A 117 3.01 -2.99 -20.67
CA GLN A 117 2.23 -2.12 -21.56
C GLN A 117 1.80 -2.92 -22.77
N TYR A 118 0.50 -2.90 -23.06
CA TYR A 118 -0.06 -3.44 -24.28
C TYR A 118 -0.54 -2.26 -25.13
N TYR A 119 -0.06 -2.14 -26.36
CA TYR A 119 -0.45 -1.09 -27.29
C TYR A 119 -0.36 -1.63 -28.73
N ASP A 120 -1.40 -1.41 -29.54
CA ASP A 120 -1.47 -1.84 -30.95
C ASP A 120 -1.09 -3.32 -31.21
N GLY A 121 -1.44 -4.22 -30.30
CA GLY A 121 -1.14 -5.66 -30.43
C GLY A 121 0.22 -6.08 -29.91
N GLU A 122 1.07 -5.13 -29.49
CA GLU A 122 2.39 -5.40 -28.95
C GLU A 122 2.40 -5.30 -27.43
N GLU A 123 3.11 -6.23 -26.78
CA GLU A 123 3.35 -6.23 -25.35
C GLU A 123 4.80 -5.86 -25.07
N THR A 124 5.00 -4.82 -24.26
CA THR A 124 6.31 -4.44 -23.74
C THR A 124 6.31 -4.60 -22.23
N GLU A 125 7.24 -5.41 -21.72
CA GLU A 125 7.50 -5.54 -20.30
C GLU A 125 8.73 -4.71 -19.91
N THR A 126 8.57 -3.89 -18.87
CA THR A 126 9.68 -3.15 -18.25
C THR A 126 9.69 -3.42 -16.76
N THR A 127 10.88 -3.53 -16.19
CA THR A 127 11.08 -3.54 -14.74
C THR A 127 12.00 -2.38 -14.40
N ASP A 128 11.53 -1.49 -13.55
CA ASP A 128 12.29 -0.34 -13.10
C ASP A 128 12.39 -0.29 -11.57
N LYS A 129 13.28 0.58 -11.10
CA LYS A 129 13.57 0.76 -9.68
C LYS A 129 13.22 2.18 -9.29
N VAL A 130 12.22 2.30 -8.42
CA VAL A 130 11.57 3.58 -8.07
C VAL A 130 11.70 3.86 -6.58
N PRO A 131 11.78 5.13 -6.15
CA PRO A 131 11.86 5.48 -4.73
C PRO A 131 10.49 5.47 -4.02
N HIS A 132 9.41 5.11 -4.72
CA HIS A 132 8.04 5.20 -4.22
C HIS A 132 7.25 3.90 -4.43
N PHE A 133 6.25 3.71 -3.58
CA PHE A 133 5.18 2.72 -3.78
C PHE A 133 3.84 3.47 -3.82
N TRP A 134 3.18 3.48 -4.98
CA TRP A 134 1.94 4.23 -5.21
C TRP A 134 0.72 3.45 -4.71
N LEU A 135 -0.16 4.14 -3.97
CA LEU A 135 -1.39 3.54 -3.45
C LEU A 135 -2.57 3.67 -4.43
N HIS A 136 -2.44 4.52 -5.44
CA HIS A 136 -3.49 4.88 -6.40
C HIS A 136 -4.80 5.36 -5.75
N ILE A 137 -4.69 5.97 -4.57
CA ILE A 137 -5.80 6.60 -3.83
C ILE A 137 -5.58 8.11 -3.95
N THR A 138 -6.55 8.84 -4.50
CA THR A 138 -6.43 10.30 -4.70
C THR A 138 -6.84 10.99 -3.39
N GLY A 139 -5.87 11.20 -2.49
CA GLY A 139 -6.14 11.84 -1.20
C GLY A 139 -6.91 13.16 -1.38
N GLY A 140 -8.20 13.23 -1.07
CA GLY A 140 -9.00 14.46 -1.10
C GLY A 140 -8.69 15.37 0.10
N LYS A 141 -9.33 16.55 0.17
CA LYS A 141 -9.27 17.44 1.36
C LYS A 141 -9.84 16.81 2.64
N LYS A 142 -10.54 15.67 2.53
CA LYS A 142 -11.09 14.92 3.67
C LYS A 142 -10.15 13.79 4.15
N ASP A 143 -9.00 13.60 3.51
CA ASP A 143 -8.19 12.39 3.67
C ASP A 143 -7.03 12.53 4.65
N GLU A 144 -6.96 13.63 5.40
CA GLU A 144 -6.08 13.73 6.57
C GLU A 144 -6.38 12.60 7.57
N GLN A 145 -7.66 12.25 7.75
CA GLN A 145 -8.03 11.13 8.61
C GLN A 145 -7.52 9.78 8.07
N LEU A 146 -7.57 9.56 6.75
CA LEU A 146 -7.01 8.35 6.13
C LEU A 146 -5.50 8.32 6.31
N PHE A 147 -4.84 9.46 6.11
CA PHE A 147 -3.40 9.60 6.26
C PHE A 147 -2.95 9.24 7.68
N GLN A 148 -3.61 9.80 8.69
CA GLN A 148 -3.33 9.47 10.10
C GLN A 148 -3.60 8.00 10.41
N GLN A 149 -4.73 7.44 9.95
CA GLN A 149 -5.02 6.01 10.16
C GLN A 149 -3.96 5.09 9.55
N LEU A 150 -3.42 5.43 8.38
CA LEU A 150 -2.36 4.65 7.76
C LEU A 150 -1.06 4.69 8.59
N LEU A 151 -0.69 5.87 9.10
CA LEU A 151 0.48 6.04 9.96
C LEU A 151 0.31 5.28 11.29
N GLU A 152 -0.83 5.45 11.96
CA GLU A 152 -1.14 4.77 13.23
C GLU A 152 -1.07 3.24 13.07
N LEU A 153 -1.67 2.68 12.01
CA LEU A 153 -1.65 1.24 11.78
C LEU A 153 -0.25 0.70 11.47
N LEU A 154 0.60 1.49 10.80
CA LEU A 154 2.00 1.14 10.57
C LEU A 154 2.82 1.19 11.87
N GLU A 155 2.61 2.21 12.70
CA GLU A 155 3.24 2.36 14.01
C GLU A 155 2.84 1.22 14.96
N GLU A 156 1.54 0.91 15.07
CA GLU A 156 1.03 -0.23 15.83
C GLU A 156 1.62 -1.57 15.34
N ALA A 157 1.92 -1.67 14.05
CA ALA A 157 2.56 -2.82 13.45
C ALA A 157 4.09 -2.88 13.67
N GLY A 158 4.68 -1.85 14.29
CA GLY A 158 6.10 -1.77 14.62
C GLY A 158 6.96 -1.11 13.54
N TYR A 159 6.36 -0.37 12.60
CA TYR A 159 7.06 0.33 11.53
C TYR A 159 7.08 1.84 11.79
N THR A 160 8.27 2.43 11.74
CA THR A 160 8.42 3.89 11.85
C THR A 160 8.30 4.52 10.47
N VAL A 161 7.11 5.06 10.17
CA VAL A 161 6.81 5.81 8.95
C VAL A 161 6.37 7.21 9.36
N THR A 162 6.97 8.25 8.79
CA THR A 162 6.61 9.64 9.11
C THR A 162 5.64 10.21 8.08
N ALA A 163 4.97 11.31 8.43
CA ALA A 163 4.33 12.15 7.42
C ALA A 163 5.42 12.82 6.55
N TYR A 164 5.17 12.92 5.24
CA TYR A 164 5.93 13.77 4.32
C TYR A 164 4.95 14.61 3.52
N GLU A 165 4.75 15.84 3.94
CA GLU A 165 4.02 16.85 3.19
C GLU A 165 4.95 18.02 2.80
N PRO A 166 4.96 18.42 1.52
CA PRO A 166 5.56 19.69 1.09
C PRO A 166 4.68 20.94 1.31
N TRP A 167 3.51 20.83 1.95
CA TRP A 167 2.47 21.89 1.92
C TRP A 167 1.84 22.25 3.27
N MET A 168 2.59 22.13 4.38
CA MET A 168 2.41 23.08 5.50
C MET A 168 3.23 24.34 5.24
#